data_AF-A0AAN8FT95-F1
#
_entry.id   AF-A0AAN8FT95-F1
#
_cell.length_a   1.000
_cell.length_b   1.000
_cell.length_c   1.000
_cell.angle_alpha   90.00
_cell.angle_beta   90.00
_cell.angle_gamma   90.00
#
_symmetry.space_group_name_H-M   'P 1'
#
loop_
_entity.id
_entity.type
_entity.pdbx_description
1 polymer ?
#
loop_
_entity_poly.entity_id
_entity_poly.type
_entity_poly.pdbx_seq_one_letter_code
_entity_poly.pdbx_strand_id
1 'polypeptide(L)'
;RICQASVHNGSPCGAPPQTRYYYDAASKLCRSFTFTGCGGNENNFKTKGECTQFCSNEIICPRGDPHPDRYSINKIATCHEDKHCPRNYTCTAKLGKKGACCPSTGQCTKTFSQKSC
;
A
#
# COMPACT_ATOMS: atom_id res chain seq x y z
N ARG A 1 7.65 9.77 -14.72
CA ARG A 1 8.03 8.46 -14.11
C ARG A 1 8.08 8.57 -12.57
N ILE A 2 7.09 9.21 -11.95
CA ILE A 2 7.06 9.49 -10.50
C ILE A 2 7.04 8.17 -9.69
N CYS A 3 6.22 7.23 -10.13
CA CYS A 3 6.01 5.92 -9.50
C CYS A 3 7.14 4.91 -9.69
N GLN A 4 8.24 5.31 -10.33
CA GLN A 4 9.45 4.50 -10.44
C GLN A 4 10.64 5.16 -9.73
N ALA A 5 10.47 6.38 -9.22
CA ALA A 5 11.51 7.05 -8.48
C ALA A 5 11.69 6.39 -7.11
N SER A 6 12.94 6.20 -6.69
CA SER A 6 13.26 5.75 -5.34
C SER A 6 12.74 6.72 -4.28
N VAL A 7 12.49 6.25 -3.06
CA VAL A 7 12.16 7.14 -1.94
C VAL A 7 13.28 8.16 -1.71
N HIS A 8 12.92 9.42 -1.43
CA HIS A 8 13.88 10.46 -1.10
C HIS A 8 13.43 11.24 0.13
N ASN A 9 14.15 11.07 1.25
CA ASN A 9 13.80 11.65 2.54
C ASN A 9 13.91 13.18 2.57
N GLY A 10 14.56 13.79 1.58
CA GLY A 10 14.75 15.23 1.49
C GLY A 10 15.99 15.69 2.27
N SER A 11 16.01 16.98 2.60
CA SER A 11 17.04 17.57 3.44
C SER A 11 16.41 18.43 4.55
N PRO A 12 17.02 18.48 5.76
CA PRO A 12 16.58 19.36 6.84
C PRO A 12 16.65 20.82 6.41
N CYS A 13 15.56 21.56 6.63
CA CYS A 13 15.47 22.99 6.29
C CYS A 13 14.80 23.82 7.39
N GLY A 14 14.71 23.26 8.62
CA GLY A 14 14.01 23.88 9.74
C GLY A 14 12.51 23.55 9.81
N ALA A 15 11.93 22.92 8.77
CA ALA A 15 10.60 22.34 8.87
C ALA A 15 10.63 21.03 9.69
N PRO A 16 9.58 20.74 10.48
CA PRO A 16 9.51 19.49 11.23
C PRO A 16 9.37 18.28 10.29
N PRO A 17 9.95 17.12 10.66
CA PRO A 17 9.75 15.88 9.91
C PRO A 17 8.28 15.49 9.81
N GLN A 18 7.86 15.00 8.65
CA GLN A 18 6.49 14.59 8.36
C GLN A 18 6.43 13.15 7.88
N THR A 19 5.42 12.41 8.30
CA THR A 19 5.09 11.13 7.69
C THR A 19 4.47 11.37 6.32
N ARG A 20 5.12 10.86 5.27
CA ARG A 20 4.65 10.90 3.88
C ARG A 20 4.59 9.50 3.31
N TYR A 21 4.00 9.34 2.14
CA TYR A 21 3.86 8.06 1.45
C TYR A 21 4.60 8.10 0.12
N TYR A 22 5.26 7.02 -0.23
CA TYR A 22 5.88 6.83 -1.54
C TYR A 22 5.42 5.51 -2.13
N TYR A 23 5.40 5.43 -3.46
CA TYR A 23 5.13 4.20 -4.19
C TYR A 23 6.42 3.41 -4.35
N ASP A 24 6.45 2.23 -3.74
CA ASP A 24 7.51 1.25 -3.93
C ASP A 24 7.16 0.37 -5.12
N ALA A 25 7.85 0.61 -6.24
CA ALA A 25 7.64 -0.12 -7.49
C ALA A 25 7.98 -1.61 -7.39
N ALA A 26 8.87 -2.02 -6.47
CA ALA A 26 9.26 -3.42 -6.29
C ALA A 26 8.12 -4.23 -5.65
N SER A 27 7.46 -3.64 -4.65
CA SER A 27 6.31 -4.25 -3.98
C SER A 27 4.95 -3.88 -4.59
N LYS A 28 4.94 -2.86 -5.46
CA LYS A 28 3.74 -2.22 -6.02
C LYS A 28 2.81 -1.64 -4.95
N LEU A 29 3.38 -1.19 -3.83
CA LEU A 29 2.67 -0.68 -2.66
C LEU A 29 3.03 0.76 -2.33
N CYS A 30 2.07 1.46 -1.75
CA CYS A 30 2.31 2.73 -1.08
C CYS A 30 2.72 2.51 0.37
N ARG A 31 3.93 2.96 0.70
CA ARG A 31 4.58 2.80 2.02
C ARG A 31 4.80 4.15 2.66
N SER A 32 4.74 4.22 3.98
CA SER A 32 5.09 5.43 4.70
C SER A 32 6.62 5.59 4.80
N PHE A 33 7.08 6.84 4.84
CA PHE A 33 8.46 7.22 5.12
C PHE A 33 8.50 8.57 5.83
N THR A 34 9.64 8.87 6.46
CA THR A 34 9.86 10.16 7.13
C THR A 34 10.46 11.15 6.14
N PHE A 35 9.69 12.17 5.78
CA PHE A 35 10.15 13.30 4.99
C PHE A 35 10.68 14.40 5.90
N THR A 36 11.89 14.88 5.64
CA THR A 36 12.61 15.87 6.46
C THR A 36 12.13 17.31 6.29
N GLY A 37 11.12 17.53 5.45
CA GLY A 37 10.40 18.80 5.32
C GLY A 37 10.72 19.59 4.06
N CYS A 38 11.92 19.44 3.48
CA CYS A 38 12.28 20.09 2.21
C CYS A 38 13.02 19.16 1.24
N GLY A 39 13.04 19.58 -0.03
CA GLY A 39 13.61 18.79 -1.12
C GLY A 39 12.77 17.55 -1.39
N GLY A 40 13.44 16.43 -1.67
CA GLY A 40 12.71 15.20 -2.04
C GLY A 40 12.54 15.07 -3.54
N ASN A 41 11.72 14.10 -3.91
CA ASN A 41 11.20 13.95 -5.26
C ASN A 41 9.68 13.85 -5.21
N GLU A 42 9.07 13.79 -6.39
CA GLU A 42 7.61 13.74 -6.56
C GLU A 42 6.97 12.43 -6.10
N ASN A 43 7.76 11.39 -5.79
CA ASN A 43 7.25 10.16 -5.17
C ASN A 43 7.02 10.37 -3.67
N ASN A 44 6.24 11.40 -3.35
CA ASN A 44 5.98 11.90 -2.00
C ASN A 44 4.54 12.42 -1.93
N PHE A 45 3.67 11.62 -1.33
CA PHE A 45 2.25 11.85 -1.19
C PHE A 45 1.90 12.09 0.28
N LYS A 46 0.84 12.86 0.56
CA LYS A 46 0.44 13.15 1.94
C LYS A 46 -0.29 11.97 2.56
N THR A 47 -1.04 11.23 1.75
CA THR A 47 -1.80 10.07 2.21
C THR A 47 -1.48 8.81 1.41
N LYS A 48 -1.71 7.65 2.03
CA LYS A 48 -1.65 6.35 1.33
C LYS A 48 -2.61 6.32 0.15
N GLY A 49 -3.81 6.88 0.31
CA GLY A 49 -4.84 6.93 -0.74
C GLY A 49 -4.39 7.71 -1.98
N GLU A 50 -3.79 8.89 -1.79
CA GLU A 50 -3.23 9.70 -2.89
C GLU A 50 -2.13 8.95 -3.64
N CYS A 51 -1.18 8.36 -2.91
CA CYS A 51 -0.13 7.54 -3.50
C CYS A 51 -0.71 6.38 -4.32
N THR A 52 -1.68 5.66 -3.74
CA THR A 52 -2.30 4.50 -4.36
C THR A 52 -3.07 4.90 -5.60
N GLN A 53 -3.85 5.99 -5.56
CA GLN A 53 -4.58 6.52 -6.71
C GLN A 53 -3.66 7.00 -7.82
N PHE A 54 -2.53 7.61 -7.46
CA PHE A 54 -1.61 8.20 -8.45
C PHE A 54 -0.70 7.16 -9.09
N CYS A 55 -0.17 6.22 -8.30
CA CYS A 55 0.89 5.30 -8.74
C CYS A 55 0.49 3.84 -8.81
N SER A 56 -0.45 3.41 -7.97
CA SER A 56 -0.98 2.07 -8.11
C SER A 56 -2.11 2.14 -9.14
N ASN A 57 -1.97 1.41 -10.24
CA ASN A 57 -3.13 1.18 -11.09
C ASN A 57 -4.19 0.30 -10.41
N GLU A 58 -3.94 -0.30 -9.23
CA GLU A 58 -4.77 -1.40 -8.76
C GLU A 58 -4.83 -1.65 -7.24
N ILE A 59 -6.02 -2.12 -6.86
CA ILE A 59 -6.42 -2.85 -5.64
C ILE A 59 -6.72 -1.97 -4.42
N ILE A 60 -7.99 -1.57 -4.35
CA ILE A 60 -8.65 -1.05 -3.16
C ILE A 60 -9.31 -2.24 -2.45
N CYS A 61 -8.84 -2.55 -1.25
CA CYS A 61 -9.52 -3.47 -0.35
C CYS A 61 -10.54 -2.68 0.49
N PRO A 62 -11.85 -2.91 0.34
CA PRO A 62 -12.88 -2.11 1.02
C PRO A 62 -12.91 -2.33 2.54
N ARG A 63 -12.22 -3.35 3.08
CA ARG A 63 -12.34 -3.82 4.47
C ARG A 63 -11.03 -3.84 5.26
N GLY A 64 -9.97 -3.24 4.73
CA GLY A 64 -8.67 -3.20 5.39
C GLY A 64 -7.52 -3.34 4.42
N ASP A 65 -6.32 -3.55 4.95
CA ASP A 65 -5.13 -3.70 4.11
C ASP A 65 -5.09 -5.07 3.43
N PRO A 66 -4.54 -5.15 2.20
CA PRO A 66 -4.33 -6.42 1.52
C PRO A 66 -3.30 -7.28 2.26
N HIS A 67 -3.44 -8.61 2.15
CA HIS A 67 -2.55 -9.55 2.80
C HIS A 67 -1.11 -9.42 2.27
N PRO A 68 -0.07 -9.35 3.13
CA PRO A 68 1.32 -9.33 2.70
C PRO A 68 1.77 -10.66 2.08
N ASP A 69 2.82 -10.64 1.27
CA ASP A 69 3.41 -11.83 0.67
C ASP A 69 4.12 -12.71 1.71
N ARG A 70 4.18 -14.02 1.46
CA ARG A 70 4.79 -14.99 2.37
C ARG A 70 6.30 -14.77 2.55
N TYR A 71 6.98 -14.29 1.51
CA TYR A 71 8.43 -14.11 1.52
C TYR A 71 8.85 -12.68 1.81
N SER A 72 7.93 -11.74 1.73
CA SER A 72 8.22 -10.32 1.92
C SER A 72 6.99 -9.65 2.51
N ILE A 73 7.06 -9.33 3.80
CA ILE A 73 6.07 -8.47 4.47
C ILE A 73 5.88 -7.14 3.72
N ASN A 74 6.89 -6.78 2.93
CA ASN A 74 6.89 -5.58 2.16
C ASN A 74 6.15 -5.68 0.81
N LYS A 75 5.74 -6.86 0.39
CA LYS A 75 5.07 -7.12 -0.89
C LYS A 75 3.64 -7.60 -0.63
N ILE A 76 2.72 -7.39 -1.56
CA ILE A 76 1.36 -7.93 -1.44
C ILE A 76 1.31 -9.35 -1.96
N ALA A 77 0.55 -10.22 -1.29
CA ALA A 77 0.14 -11.50 -1.83
C ALA A 77 -0.79 -11.29 -3.04
N THR A 78 -0.26 -11.51 -4.24
CA THR A 78 -1.06 -11.48 -5.46
C THR A 78 -1.82 -12.79 -5.63
N CYS A 79 -3.05 -12.69 -6.08
CA CYS A 79 -3.93 -13.83 -6.29
C CYS A 79 -4.53 -13.81 -7.70
N HIS A 80 -4.92 -14.98 -8.16
CA HIS A 80 -5.71 -15.15 -9.38
C HIS A 80 -7.16 -15.55 -9.07
N GLU A 81 -7.39 -16.17 -7.91
CA GLU A 81 -8.66 -16.73 -7.43
C GLU A 81 -8.56 -16.92 -5.91
N ASP A 82 -9.71 -17.06 -5.25
CA ASP A 82 -9.81 -17.05 -3.78
C ASP A 82 -8.98 -18.13 -3.08
N LYS A 83 -8.79 -19.30 -3.71
CA LYS A 83 -8.02 -20.41 -3.12
C LYS A 83 -6.53 -20.11 -2.91
N HIS A 84 -6.00 -19.10 -3.60
CA HIS A 84 -4.62 -18.64 -3.41
C HIS A 84 -4.48 -17.64 -2.27
N CYS A 85 -5.60 -17.25 -1.65
CA CYS A 85 -5.61 -16.38 -0.49
C CYS A 85 -5.66 -17.19 0.81
N PRO A 86 -5.04 -16.68 1.90
CA PRO A 86 -5.18 -17.26 3.23
C PRO A 86 -6.64 -17.32 3.66
N ARG A 87 -6.93 -18.15 4.67
CA ARG A 87 -8.27 -18.17 5.28
C ARG A 87 -8.68 -16.75 5.67
N ASN A 88 -9.93 -16.40 5.38
CA ASN A 88 -10.55 -15.09 5.63
C ASN A 88 -10.08 -13.95 4.71
N TYR A 89 -9.48 -14.27 3.57
CA TYR A 89 -9.20 -13.33 2.50
C TYR A 89 -9.84 -13.78 1.20
N THR A 90 -10.33 -12.83 0.41
CA THR A 90 -10.90 -13.03 -0.93
C THR A 90 -10.05 -12.30 -1.96
N CYS A 91 -9.92 -12.88 -3.14
CA CYS A 91 -9.16 -12.33 -4.23
C CYS A 91 -9.92 -11.22 -4.95
N THR A 92 -9.24 -10.10 -5.21
CA THR A 92 -9.79 -8.97 -6.00
C THR A 92 -9.50 -9.05 -7.49
N ALA A 93 -9.00 -10.20 -7.97
CA ALA A 93 -8.68 -10.37 -9.37
C ALA A 93 -9.92 -10.16 -10.24
N LYS A 94 -9.77 -9.39 -11.32
CA LYS A 94 -10.77 -9.24 -12.37
C LYS A 94 -10.24 -9.91 -13.64
N LEU A 95 -11.14 -10.44 -14.48
CA LEU A 95 -10.88 -11.14 -15.75
C LEU A 95 -9.51 -10.82 -16.37
N GLY A 96 -8.57 -11.76 -16.26
CA GLY A 96 -7.24 -11.68 -16.89
C GLY A 96 -6.17 -10.88 -16.14
N LYS A 97 -6.46 -10.34 -14.94
CA LYS A 97 -5.51 -9.57 -14.14
C LYS A 97 -5.18 -10.22 -12.80
N LYS A 98 -4.00 -9.90 -12.27
CA LYS A 98 -3.56 -10.31 -10.92
C LYS A 98 -4.26 -9.42 -9.89
N GLY A 99 -5.00 -10.01 -8.96
CA GLY A 99 -5.60 -9.30 -7.82
C GLY A 99 -4.73 -9.35 -6.58
N ALA A 100 -5.19 -8.76 -5.48
CA ALA A 100 -4.68 -9.07 -4.14
C ALA A 100 -5.72 -9.74 -3.26
N CYS A 101 -5.22 -10.43 -2.26
CA CYS A 101 -6.01 -10.98 -1.17
C CYS A 101 -6.46 -9.85 -0.24
N CYS A 102 -7.75 -9.54 -0.24
CA CYS A 102 -8.37 -8.57 0.66
C CYS A 102 -9.18 -9.26 1.76
N PRO A 103 -9.33 -8.67 2.95
CA PRO A 103 -10.12 -9.26 4.03
C PRO A 103 -11.58 -9.55 3.63
N SER A 104 -12.06 -10.76 3.95
CA SER A 104 -13.43 -11.21 3.63
C SER A 104 -14.46 -10.65 4.64
N THR A 105 -15.76 -10.78 4.33
CA THR A 105 -16.88 -10.49 5.24
C THR A 105 -16.80 -11.43 6.44
N GLY A 106 -16.10 -11.04 7.50
CA GLY A 106 -16.05 -11.83 8.74
C GLY A 106 -14.80 -11.63 9.59
N GLN A 107 -13.70 -11.08 9.06
CA GLN A 107 -12.51 -10.78 9.86
C GLN A 107 -11.88 -9.46 9.44
N CYS A 108 -12.23 -8.41 10.18
CA CYS A 108 -11.54 -7.12 10.13
C CYS A 108 -10.18 -7.33 10.83
N THR A 109 -9.10 -7.44 10.05
CA THR A 109 -7.77 -7.74 10.60
C THR A 109 -7.27 -6.55 11.40
N LYS A 110 -7.24 -6.71 12.73
CA LYS A 110 -6.79 -5.72 13.70
C LYS A 110 -5.33 -5.35 13.44
N THR A 111 -5.09 -4.30 12.65
CA THR A 111 -3.81 -3.58 12.74
C THR A 111 -3.96 -2.07 12.78
N PHE A 112 -5.14 -1.47 12.53
CA PHE A 112 -5.40 -0.11 13.02
C PHE A 112 -6.88 0.09 13.38
N SER A 113 -7.07 0.53 14.62
CA SER A 113 -8.23 1.15 15.25
C SER A 113 -9.59 0.43 15.24
N GLN A 114 -10.00 0.11 16.47
CA GLN A 114 -11.39 -0.08 16.84
C GLN A 114 -12.27 1.04 16.27
N LYS A 115 -13.24 0.65 15.45
CA LYS A 115 -14.63 1.12 15.44
C LYS A 115 -15.30 0.30 14.35
N SER A 116 -16.33 -0.46 14.74
CA SER A 116 -17.23 -1.27 13.93
C SER A 116 -16.90 -1.42 12.44
N CYS A 117 -16.58 -2.65 12.04
CA CYS A 117 -17.39 -3.23 10.99
C CYS A 117 -18.81 -3.41 11.60
#